data_AF-W4GE17-F1
#
_entry.id   AF-W4GE17-F1
#
_cell.length_a   1.000
_cell.length_b   1.000
_cell.length_c   1.000
_cell.angle_alpha   90.00
_cell.angle_beta   90.00
_cell.angle_gamma   90.00
#
_symmetry.space_group_name_H-M   'P 1'
#
loop_
_entity.id
_entity.type
_entity.pdbx_description
1 polymer ?
#
loop_
_entity_poly.entity_id
_entity_poly.type
_entity_poly.pdbx_seq_one_letter_code
_entity_poly.pdbx_strand_id
1 'polypeptide(L)' 'MTNPSTPAKLRLRNEKHSSNITKRGLVPSSTRISHDGYKVGPVLLGFLFFLVVGSAVLEVLRSSQFGL' A
#
# COMPACT_ATOMS: atom_id res chain seq x y z
N MET A 1 -21.74 -28.87 24.14
CA MET A 1 -22.44 -29.16 25.40
C MET A 1 -22.41 -27.92 26.27
N THR A 2 -23.53 -27.20 26.39
CA THR A 2 -23.61 -25.97 27.20
C THR A 2 -24.07 -26.34 28.60
N ASN A 3 -23.18 -26.26 29.59
CA ASN A 3 -23.54 -26.54 30.97
C ASN A 3 -24.44 -25.41 31.52
N PRO A 4 -25.70 -25.67 31.92
CA PRO A 4 -26.63 -24.63 32.37
C PRO A 4 -26.24 -23.98 33.70
N SER A 5 -25.29 -24.54 34.46
CA SER A 5 -24.80 -23.96 35.73
C SER A 5 -23.73 -22.88 35.56
N THR A 6 -23.24 -22.64 34.34
CA THR A 6 -22.22 -21.62 34.09
C THR A 6 -22.88 -20.26 33.83
N PRO A 7 -22.56 -19.20 34.58
CA PRO A 7 -23.19 -17.90 34.40
C PRO A 7 -23.01 -17.36 32.98
N ALA A 8 -24.03 -16.69 32.45
CA ALA A 8 -24.07 -16.22 31.05
C ALA A 8 -22.84 -15.40 30.63
N LYS A 9 -22.32 -14.57 31.55
CA LYS A 9 -21.08 -13.80 31.35
C LYS A 9 -19.85 -14.68 31.08
N LEU A 10 -19.74 -15.83 31.73
CA LEU A 10 -18.63 -16.76 31.57
C LEU A 10 -18.69 -17.47 30.21
N ARG A 11 -19.89 -17.81 29.74
CA ARG A 11 -20.11 -18.41 28.41
C ARG A 11 -19.67 -17.47 27.28
N LEU A 12 -20.13 -16.22 27.33
CA LEU A 12 -19.75 -15.20 26.36
C LEU A 12 -18.23 -14.95 26.34
N ARG A 13 -17.61 -14.96 27.52
CA ARG A 13 -16.14 -14.83 27.64
C ARG A 13 -15.41 -16.02 27.03
N ASN A 14 -15.91 -17.24 27.22
CA ASN A 14 -15.31 -18.45 26.66
C ASN A 14 -15.47 -18.50 25.13
N GLU A 15 -16.61 -18.09 24.59
CA GLU A 15 -16.86 -17.99 23.14
C GLU A 15 -15.95 -16.95 22.46
N LYS A 16 -15.72 -15.79 23.11
CA LYS A 16 -14.76 -14.79 22.65
C LYS A 16 -13.32 -15.27 22.77
N HIS A 17 -13.00 -16.06 23.80
CA HIS A 17 -11.67 -16.62 23.95
C HIS A 17 -11.39 -17.68 22.88
N SER A 18 -12.30 -18.64 22.69
CA SER A 18 -12.17 -19.74 21.72
C SER A 18 -11.97 -19.26 20.28
N SER A 19 -12.69 -18.21 19.88
CA SER A 19 -12.58 -17.61 18.53
C SER A 19 -11.26 -16.87 18.26
N ASN A 20 -10.49 -16.56 19.31
CA ASN A 20 -9.19 -15.88 19.19
C ASN A 20 -8.00 -16.83 19.40
N ILE A 21 -8.23 -18.09 19.79
CA ILE A 21 -7.14 -19.08 19.97
C ILE A 21 -6.48 -19.43 18.63
N THR A 22 -7.25 -19.58 17.56
CA THR A 22 -6.72 -19.85 16.21
C THR A 22 -6.05 -18.64 15.56
N LYS A 23 -6.22 -17.44 16.13
CA LYS A 23 -5.54 -16.21 15.68
C LYS A 23 -4.16 -16.03 16.34
N ARG A 24 -3.80 -16.88 17.32
CA ARG A 24 -2.43 -16.90 17.88
C ARG A 24 -1.46 -17.38 16.80
N GLY A 25 -0.47 -16.54 16.48
CA GLY A 25 0.56 -16.86 15.48
C GLY A 25 0.31 -16.30 14.08
N LEU A 26 -0.88 -15.80 13.78
CA LEU A 26 -1.18 -15.09 12.51
C LEU A 26 -0.93 -13.59 12.65
N VAL A 27 0.27 -13.21 13.10
CA VAL A 27 0.72 -11.83 12.97
C VAL A 27 1.26 -11.70 11.54
N PRO A 28 0.73 -10.80 10.70
CA PRO A 28 1.33 -10.54 9.41
C PRO A 28 2.79 -10.16 9.65
N SER A 29 3.72 -11.01 9.21
CA SER A 29 5.17 -10.86 9.47
C SER A 29 5.76 -9.59 8.84
N SER A 30 4.96 -8.87 8.05
CA SER A 30 5.32 -7.58 7.49
C SER A 30 4.06 -6.80 7.11
N THR A 31 3.94 -5.55 7.59
CA THR A 31 3.02 -4.54 7.03
C THR A 31 3.55 -3.98 5.70
N ARG A 32 4.81 -4.26 5.34
CA ARG A 32 5.34 -3.91 4.03
C ARG A 32 4.86 -4.92 3.01
N ILE A 33 3.84 -4.52 2.26
CA ILE A 33 3.78 -4.83 0.83
C ILE A 33 5.19 -4.51 0.29
N SER A 34 5.95 -5.54 -0.06
CA SER A 34 7.26 -5.38 -0.66
C SER A 34 7.06 -4.86 -2.07
N HIS A 35 6.76 -3.56 -2.18
CA HIS A 35 6.89 -2.81 -3.41
C HIS A 35 8.38 -2.55 -3.59
N ASP A 36 9.13 -3.61 -3.87
CA ASP A 36 10.53 -3.56 -4.30
C ASP A 36 10.57 -3.14 -5.79
N GLY A 37 9.93 -2.00 -6.03
CA GLY A 37 9.73 -1.37 -7.31
C GLY A 37 9.75 0.12 -7.03
N TYR A 38 10.46 0.85 -7.90
CA TYR A 38 10.75 2.27 -7.74
C TYR A 38 9.59 3.02 -7.08
N LYS A 39 9.88 3.79 -6.02
CA LYS A 39 8.91 4.60 -5.26
C LYS A 39 8.26 5.73 -6.08
N VAL A 40 8.45 5.73 -7.39
CA VAL A 40 7.88 6.69 -8.32
C VAL A 40 6.77 5.99 -9.10
N GLY A 41 5.58 6.59 -9.07
CA GLY A 41 4.45 6.08 -9.84
C GLY A 41 4.72 6.21 -11.35
N PRO A 42 4.13 5.35 -12.19
CA PRO A 42 4.25 5.44 -13.65
C PRO A 42 3.92 6.83 -14.20
N VAL A 43 2.95 7.53 -13.59
CA VAL A 43 2.55 8.90 -13.95
C VAL A 43 3.68 9.91 -13.68
N LEU A 44 4.29 9.86 -12.49
CA LEU A 44 5.38 10.77 -12.13
C LEU A 44 6.63 10.51 -13.00
N LEU A 45 6.91 9.24 -13.28
CA LEU A 45 8.01 8.85 -14.15
C LEU A 45 7.78 9.36 -15.59
N GLY A 46 6.58 9.18 -16.14
CA GLY A 46 6.22 9.73 -17.45
C GLY A 46 6.29 11.26 -17.51
N PHE A 47 5.83 11.94 -16.45
CA PHE A 47 5.93 13.39 -16.34
C PHE A 47 7.39 13.88 -16.31
N LEU A 48 8.26 13.19 -15.58
CA LEU A 48 9.68 13.50 -15.53
C LEU A 48 10.33 13.40 -16.93
N PHE A 49 10.07 12.31 -17.66
CA PHE A 49 10.58 12.16 -19.02
C PHE A 49 10.00 13.19 -19.99
N PHE A 50 8.71 13.52 -19.87
CA PHE A 50 8.07 14.54 -20.69
C PHE A 50 8.69 15.92 -20.47
N LEU A 51 8.96 16.32 -19.22
CA LEU A 51 9.63 17.60 -18.94
C LEU A 51 11.06 17.62 -19.46
N VAL A 52 11.83 16.55 -19.25
CA VAL A 52 13.22 16.46 -19.70
C VAL A 52 13.31 16.49 -21.23
N VAL A 53 12.62 15.59 -21.93
CA VAL A 53 12.66 15.53 -23.40
C VAL A 53 11.92 16.72 -24.03
N GLY A 54 10.78 17.11 -23.46
CA GLY A 54 9.98 18.22 -23.96
C GLY A 54 10.70 19.56 -23.84
N SER A 55 11.46 19.81 -22.77
CA SER A 55 12.26 21.03 -22.65
C SER A 55 13.35 21.12 -23.72
N ALA A 56 14.05 20.03 -24.02
CA ALA A 56 15.05 19.99 -25.09
C ALA A 56 14.45 20.25 -26.48
N VAL A 57 13.27 19.68 -26.76
CA VAL A 57 12.54 19.93 -28.01
C VAL A 57 12.11 21.39 -28.13
N LEU A 58 11.56 21.97 -27.06
CA LEU A 58 11.17 23.38 -27.02
C LEU A 58 12.38 24.33 -27.08
N GLU A 59 13.53 23.92 -26.55
CA GLU A 59 14.79 24.66 -26.67
C GLU A 59 15.30 24.69 -28.11
N VAL A 60 15.28 23.56 -28.82
CA VAL A 60 15.65 23.49 -30.24
C VAL A 60 14.69 24.30 -31.11
N LEU A 61 13.38 24.20 -30.87
CA LEU A 61 12.36 24.98 -31.58
C LEU A 61 12.52 26.48 -31.33
N ARG A 62 12.78 26.89 -30.08
CA ARG A 62 13.12 28.28 -29.79
C ARG A 62 14.42 28.68 -30.47
N SER A 63 15.48 27.88 -30.37
CA SER A 63 16.76 28.17 -31.01
C SER A 63 16.67 28.31 -32.53
N SER A 64 15.76 27.61 -33.20
CA SER A 64 15.55 27.72 -34.65
C SER A 64 14.64 28.88 -35.04
N GLN A 65 13.62 29.18 -34.23
CA GLN A 65 12.78 30.38 -34.41
C GLN A 65 13.54 31.67 -34.05
N PHE A 66 14.48 31.59 -33.12
CA PHE A 66 15.44 32.65 -32.77
C PHE A 66 16.75 32.52 -33.56
N GLY A 67 16.68 31.99 -34.79
CA GLY A 67 17.77 32.07 -35.75
C GLY A 67 17.83 33.44 -36.42
N LEU A 68 18.15 34.49 -35.64
CA LEU A 68 18.70 35.82 -35.95
C LEU A 68 18.54 36.74 -34.72
#